data_AF-A0A6P7FPJ4-F1
#
_entry.id   AF-A0A6P7FPJ4-F1
#
_cell.length_a   1.000
_cell.length_b   1.000
_cell.length_c   1.000
_cell.angle_alpha   90.00
_cell.angle_beta   90.00
_cell.angle_gamma   90.00
#
_symmetry.space_group_name_H-M   'P 1'
#
loop_
_entity.id
_entity.type
_entity.pdbx_description
1 polymer ?
#
loop_
_entity_poly.entity_id
_entity_poly.type
_entity_poly.pdbx_seq_one_letter_code
_entity_poly.pdbx_strand_id
1 'polypeptide(L)'
;MLYGKLRIHTCRVILITSLVWFLVDVVVLSFYSDCIGGGCKKLDNIQAEPLVEDPIFNEKDQEDTLNEPQEGNINNGIGGVSRTYSAKMLRRWRPAPVVPSVSGRVGEMGKPVHVPPEQEALMKEKFKLNQFNLLASDMISLNRSLSDVRLEG
;
A
#
# COMPACT_ATOMS: atom_id res chain seq x y z
N MET A 1 27.20 14.32 34.62
CA MET A 1 26.61 13.08 35.19
C MET A 1 26.47 13.29 36.70
N LEU A 2 25.33 13.84 37.12
CA LEU A 2 25.12 14.29 38.51
C LEU A 2 24.46 13.18 39.33
N TYR A 3 25.24 12.37 40.03
CA TYR A 3 24.73 11.54 41.13
C TYR A 3 24.93 12.28 42.45
N GLY A 4 24.14 13.35 42.62
CA GLY A 4 24.03 14.04 43.90
C GLY A 4 23.35 13.13 44.90
N LYS A 5 24.12 12.59 45.86
CA LYS A 5 23.75 12.18 47.22
C LYS A 5 22.28 11.76 47.47
N LEU A 6 21.69 10.99 46.56
CA LEU A 6 20.36 10.40 46.71
C LEU A 6 20.52 9.16 47.58
N ARG A 7 19.73 9.09 48.65
CA ARG A 7 19.70 8.01 49.62
C ARG A 7 19.71 6.67 48.88
N ILE A 8 20.77 5.88 49.06
CA ILE A 8 21.03 4.63 48.32
C ILE A 8 19.80 3.69 48.30
N HIS A 9 19.01 3.69 49.37
CA HIS A 9 17.76 2.93 49.44
C HIS A 9 16.71 3.38 48.41
N THR A 10 16.54 4.68 48.21
CA THR A 10 15.59 5.24 47.24
C THR A 10 16.05 4.97 45.82
N CYS A 11 17.35 5.14 45.53
CA CYS A 11 17.93 4.79 44.22
C CYS A 11 17.76 3.29 43.93
N ARG A 12 17.99 2.42 44.91
CA ARG A 12 17.81 0.97 44.77
C ARG A 12 16.36 0.58 44.47
N VAL A 13 15.38 1.22 45.11
CA VAL A 13 13.97 0.96 44.81
C VAL A 13 13.61 1.43 43.39
N ILE A 14 14.09 2.61 42.98
CA ILE A 14 13.85 3.12 41.63
C ILE A 14 14.48 2.18 40.58
N LEU A 15 15.72 1.74 40.78
CA LEU A 15 16.39 0.82 39.86
C LEU A 15 15.70 -0.55 39.77
N ILE A 16 15.28 -1.11 40.92
CA ILE A 16 14.56 -2.40 40.95
C ILE A 16 13.21 -2.28 40.24
N THR A 17 12.44 -1.24 40.55
CA THR A 17 11.12 -1.05 39.92
C THR A 17 11.24 -0.79 38.42
N SER A 18 12.20 0.02 37.96
CA SER A 18 12.45 0.21 36.54
C SER A 18 12.90 -1.08 35.83
N LEU A 19 13.71 -1.92 36.49
CA LEU A 19 14.15 -3.21 35.94
C LEU A 19 12.99 -4.20 35.81
N VAL A 20 12.11 -4.25 36.82
CA VAL A 20 10.92 -5.11 36.81
C VAL A 20 9.97 -4.68 35.68
N TRP A 21 9.68 -3.38 35.54
CA TRP A 21 8.83 -2.88 34.46
C TRP A 21 9.45 -3.13 33.08
N PHE A 22 10.76 -2.92 32.92
CA PHE A 22 11.46 -3.24 31.68
C PHE A 22 11.38 -4.73 31.33
N LEU A 23 11.54 -5.64 32.30
CA LEU A 23 11.40 -7.07 32.05
C LEU A 23 9.97 -7.46 31.68
N VAL A 24 8.96 -6.87 32.33
CA VAL A 24 7.55 -7.09 31.97
C VAL A 24 7.31 -6.65 30.52
N ASP A 25 7.78 -5.46 30.13
CA ASP A 25 7.63 -4.96 28.76
C ASP A 25 8.34 -5.87 27.74
N VAL A 26 9.55 -6.34 28.02
CA VAL A 26 10.28 -7.27 27.13
C VAL A 26 9.56 -8.62 27.02
N VAL A 27 9.03 -9.15 28.12
CA VAL A 27 8.27 -10.41 28.12
C VAL A 27 6.98 -10.25 27.34
N VAL A 28 6.25 -9.16 27.55
CA VAL A 28 5.05 -8.80 26.79
C VAL A 28 5.40 -8.68 25.31
N LEU A 29 6.44 -7.94 24.96
CA LEU A 29 6.89 -7.79 23.58
C LEU A 29 7.31 -9.13 22.98
N SER A 30 7.90 -10.04 23.76
CA SER A 30 8.26 -11.39 23.30
C SER A 30 7.02 -12.23 23.03
N PHE A 31 6.00 -12.22 23.90
CA PHE A 31 4.73 -12.90 23.66
C PHE A 31 3.97 -12.36 22.44
N TYR A 32 4.02 -11.04 22.20
CA TYR A 32 3.44 -10.45 21.00
C TYR A 32 4.33 -10.66 19.76
N SER A 33 5.63 -10.83 19.96
CA SER A 33 6.63 -11.04 18.91
C SER A 33 7.06 -12.50 18.83
N ASP A 34 6.21 -13.46 19.17
CA ASP A 34 6.44 -14.91 18.99
C ASP A 34 6.49 -15.32 17.49
N CYS A 35 7.16 -14.49 16.69
CA CYS A 35 7.79 -14.76 15.40
C CYS A 35 9.14 -14.03 15.21
N ILE A 36 9.73 -13.40 16.25
CA ILE A 36 10.94 -12.56 16.17
C ILE A 36 12.18 -13.19 16.82
N GLY A 37 12.12 -14.48 17.15
CA GLY A 37 13.23 -15.24 17.74
C GLY A 37 13.46 -16.58 17.04
N GLY A 38 14.17 -16.56 15.90
CA GLY A 38 15.00 -17.67 15.42
C GLY A 38 14.40 -19.08 15.38
N GLY A 39 13.14 -19.24 14.97
CA GLY A 39 12.46 -20.54 15.00
C GLY A 39 11.32 -20.70 14.01
N CYS A 40 11.33 -19.99 12.89
CA CYS A 40 10.47 -20.38 11.78
C CYS A 40 11.03 -21.69 11.22
N LYS A 41 10.37 -22.81 11.50
CA LYS A 41 10.64 -24.06 10.79
C LYS A 41 10.46 -23.73 9.31
N LYS A 42 11.56 -23.71 8.57
CA LYS A 42 11.52 -23.69 7.12
C LYS A 42 10.73 -24.93 6.72
N LEU A 43 9.46 -24.74 6.34
CA LEU A 43 8.73 -25.78 5.65
C LEU A 43 9.37 -25.82 4.26
N ASP A 44 10.42 -26.64 4.14
CA ASP A 44 10.96 -26.99 2.84
C ASP A 44 9.79 -27.59 2.03
N ASN A 45 9.50 -26.94 0.89
CA ASN A 45 8.46 -27.27 -0.09
C ASN A 45 7.02 -26.88 0.27
N ILE A 46 6.74 -25.58 0.38
CA ILE A 46 5.47 -25.06 -0.16
C ILE A 46 5.77 -24.62 -1.59
N GLN A 47 5.42 -25.48 -2.56
CA GLN A 47 5.09 -24.97 -3.89
C GLN A 47 3.93 -24.01 -3.67
N ALA A 48 4.14 -22.72 -3.92
CA ALA A 48 3.06 -21.75 -3.91
C ALA A 48 2.11 -22.11 -5.06
N GLU A 49 1.06 -22.87 -4.74
CA GLU A 49 -0.12 -22.95 -5.60
C GLU A 49 -0.73 -21.54 -5.67
N PRO A 50 -0.78 -20.91 -6.85
CA PRO A 50 -1.49 -19.65 -7.00
C PRO A 50 -2.98 -19.89 -6.74
N LEU A 51 -3.52 -19.28 -5.67
CA LEU A 51 -4.95 -19.27 -5.33
C LEU A 51 -5.79 -18.38 -6.26
N VAL A 52 -5.50 -18.41 -7.56
CA VAL A 52 -6.35 -17.78 -8.56
C VAL A 52 -6.87 -18.90 -9.44
N GLU A 53 -8.07 -19.38 -9.11
CA GLU A 53 -8.91 -20.05 -10.10
C GLU A 53 -9.09 -19.06 -11.25
N ASP A 54 -8.37 -19.30 -12.36
CA ASP A 54 -8.47 -18.51 -13.57
C ASP A 54 -9.95 -18.46 -14.00
N PRO A 55 -10.57 -17.27 -14.17
CA PRO A 55 -11.85 -17.22 -14.84
C PRO A 55 -11.65 -17.65 -16.30
N ILE A 56 -12.37 -18.69 -16.72
CA ILE A 56 -12.44 -19.13 -18.12
C ILE A 56 -12.99 -17.95 -18.95
N PHE A 57 -12.07 -17.18 -19.54
CA PHE A 57 -12.44 -16.18 -20.54
C PHE A 57 -12.54 -16.91 -21.88
N ASN A 58 -13.76 -17.15 -22.33
CA ASN A 58 -14.03 -17.65 -23.68
C ASN A 58 -13.76 -16.52 -24.68
N GLU A 59 -12.50 -16.27 -24.99
CA GLU A 59 -12.09 -15.34 -26.04
C GLU A 59 -12.19 -16.06 -27.41
N LYS A 60 -13.40 -16.06 -27.97
CA LYS A 60 -13.50 -15.96 -29.43
C LYS A 60 -13.11 -14.52 -29.72
N ASP A 61 -11.97 -14.32 -30.38
CA ASP A 61 -11.88 -13.52 -31.60
C ASP A 61 -10.43 -13.51 -32.13
N GLN A 62 -10.32 -14.09 -33.33
CA GLN A 62 -9.44 -13.72 -34.44
C GLN A 62 -7.92 -13.88 -34.27
N GLU A 63 -7.42 -14.97 -34.87
CA GLU A 63 -6.02 -15.17 -35.27
C GLU A 63 -5.48 -13.97 -36.04
N ASP A 64 -4.47 -13.30 -35.49
CA ASP A 64 -3.45 -12.62 -36.28
C ASP A 64 -2.15 -13.42 -36.15
N THR A 65 -1.85 -14.17 -37.21
CA THR A 65 -0.64 -14.98 -37.36
C THR A 65 0.56 -14.04 -37.47
N LEU A 66 1.36 -13.93 -36.40
CA LEU A 66 2.70 -13.35 -36.46
C LEU A 66 3.73 -14.37 -35.98
N ASN A 67 4.62 -14.72 -36.90
CA ASN A 67 5.61 -15.78 -36.85
C ASN A 67 6.39 -15.85 -35.52
N GLU A 68 6.48 -17.05 -34.97
CA GLU A 68 7.45 -17.43 -33.91
C GLU A 68 8.87 -17.02 -34.29
N PRO A 69 9.63 -16.36 -33.40
CA PRO A 69 11.07 -16.51 -33.36
C PRO A 69 11.38 -17.76 -32.53
N GLN A 70 11.97 -18.75 -33.20
CA GLN A 70 12.51 -19.96 -32.58
C GLN A 70 13.43 -19.62 -31.39
N GLU A 71 13.34 -20.43 -30.33
CA GLU A 71 14.16 -20.36 -29.13
C GLU A 71 15.66 -20.34 -29.44
N GLY A 72 16.24 -19.14 -29.44
CA GLY A 72 17.67 -18.94 -29.38
C GLY A 72 18.15 -19.09 -27.94
N ASN A 73 18.93 -20.14 -27.69
CA ASN A 73 19.70 -20.34 -26.47
C ASN A 73 20.72 -19.20 -26.29
N ILE A 74 20.38 -18.17 -25.50
CA ILE A 74 21.31 -17.11 -25.12
C ILE A 74 21.84 -17.39 -23.71
N ASN A 75 22.85 -18.25 -23.66
CA ASN A 75 23.86 -18.18 -22.61
C ASN A 75 24.75 -16.97 -22.90
N ASN A 76 24.49 -15.83 -22.27
CA ASN A 76 25.49 -14.80 -22.04
C ASN A 76 25.06 -13.89 -20.89
N GLY A 77 25.88 -13.86 -19.84
CA GLY A 77 25.61 -13.17 -18.60
C GLY A 77 25.57 -11.66 -18.76
N ILE A 78 24.38 -11.09 -18.60
CA ILE A 78 24.13 -9.74 -18.06
C ILE A 78 22.85 -9.90 -17.24
N GLY A 79 22.91 -9.58 -15.94
CA GLY A 79 21.88 -9.85 -14.92
C GLY A 79 20.44 -9.80 -15.43
N GLY A 80 19.91 -10.96 -15.81
CA GLY A 80 18.55 -11.11 -16.29
C GLY A 80 17.59 -11.00 -15.12
N VAL A 81 16.71 -9.99 -15.16
CA VAL A 81 15.55 -9.92 -14.27
C VAL A 81 14.81 -11.26 -14.39
N SER A 82 14.76 -12.01 -13.29
CA SER A 82 14.03 -13.27 -13.22
C SER A 82 12.59 -13.03 -13.68
N ARG A 83 12.16 -13.70 -14.75
CA ARG A 83 10.83 -13.53 -15.32
C ARG A 83 9.81 -14.19 -14.41
N THR A 84 9.32 -13.45 -13.42
CA THR A 84 8.23 -13.87 -12.52
C THR A 84 6.92 -14.15 -13.27
N TYR A 85 6.77 -13.63 -14.50
CA TYR A 85 5.56 -13.77 -15.31
C TYR A 85 5.87 -14.30 -16.72
N SER A 86 4.94 -15.10 -17.27
CA SER A 86 5.03 -15.61 -18.63
C SER A 86 4.95 -14.49 -19.68
N ALA A 87 5.68 -14.62 -20.79
CA ALA A 87 5.70 -13.59 -21.84
C ALA A 87 4.30 -13.31 -22.44
N LYS A 88 3.40 -14.30 -22.42
CA LYS A 88 2.01 -14.18 -22.91
C LYS A 88 1.13 -13.30 -22.01
N MET A 89 1.49 -13.14 -20.73
CA MET A 89 0.79 -12.26 -19.78
C MET A 89 1.31 -10.82 -19.83
N LEU A 90 2.48 -10.58 -20.43
CA LEU A 90 3.07 -9.26 -20.49
C LEU A 90 2.34 -8.42 -21.54
N ARG A 91 1.59 -7.42 -21.09
CA ARG A 91 1.02 -6.40 -21.96
C ARG A 91 2.03 -5.27 -22.18
N ARG A 92 2.12 -4.78 -23.41
CA ARG A 92 2.88 -3.56 -23.70
C ARG A 92 2.22 -2.38 -22.98
N TRP A 93 3.03 -1.58 -22.28
CA TRP A 93 2.55 -0.36 -21.65
C TRP A 93 1.92 0.56 -22.69
N ARG A 94 0.74 1.09 -22.38
CA ARG A 94 0.03 2.09 -23.17
C ARG A 94 -0.37 3.25 -22.25
N PRO A 95 -0.33 4.50 -22.72
CA PRO A 95 -0.82 5.62 -21.94
C PRO A 95 -2.30 5.42 -21.60
N ALA A 96 -2.67 5.79 -20.37
CA ALA A 96 -4.07 5.74 -19.96
C ALA A 96 -4.90 6.74 -20.79
N PRO A 97 -6.16 6.41 -21.13
CA PRO A 97 -7.04 7.34 -21.82
C PRO A 97 -7.32 8.57 -20.95
N VAL A 98 -7.37 9.74 -21.58
CA VAL A 98 -7.68 11.01 -20.90
C VAL A 98 -9.16 11.04 -20.55
N VAL A 99 -9.48 11.36 -19.30
CA VAL A 99 -10.86 11.50 -18.82
C VAL A 99 -11.38 12.89 -19.21
N PRO A 100 -12.46 12.98 -20.02
CA PRO A 100 -13.01 14.28 -20.42
C PRO A 100 -13.67 14.98 -19.23
N SER A 101 -13.56 16.31 -19.19
CA SER A 101 -14.23 17.11 -18.16
C SER A 101 -15.73 17.19 -18.40
N VAL A 102 -16.52 17.04 -17.34
CA VAL A 102 -17.98 17.17 -17.38
C VAL A 102 -18.37 18.51 -16.79
N SER A 103 -18.94 19.40 -17.60
CA SER A 103 -19.34 20.73 -17.13
C SER A 103 -20.44 20.64 -16.06
N GLY A 104 -20.35 21.48 -15.03
CA GLY A 104 -21.35 21.59 -13.96
C GLY A 104 -21.19 20.61 -12.79
N ARG A 105 -20.28 19.65 -12.86
CA ARG A 105 -19.97 18.78 -11.71
C ARG A 105 -18.95 19.44 -10.78
N VAL A 106 -19.12 19.21 -9.48
CA VAL A 106 -18.20 19.72 -8.46
C VAL A 106 -16.89 18.92 -8.47
N GLY A 107 -15.77 19.58 -8.17
CA GLY A 107 -14.46 18.91 -8.11
C GLY A 107 -13.82 18.58 -9.46
N GLU A 108 -14.47 18.89 -10.58
CA GLU A 108 -13.90 18.70 -11.92
C GLU A 108 -12.74 19.67 -12.19
N MET A 109 -11.74 19.21 -12.96
CA MET A 109 -10.51 19.94 -13.24
C MET A 109 -9.77 20.40 -11.97
N GLY A 110 -9.98 19.72 -10.84
CA GLY A 110 -9.39 20.09 -9.55
C GLY A 110 -10.00 21.35 -8.91
N LYS A 111 -11.19 21.79 -9.34
CA LYS A 111 -11.87 22.95 -8.73
C LYS A 111 -12.27 22.69 -7.28
N PRO A 112 -12.22 23.70 -6.40
CA PRO A 112 -12.64 23.55 -5.00
C PRO A 112 -14.14 23.22 -4.90
N VAL A 113 -14.50 22.42 -3.89
CA VAL A 113 -15.88 22.03 -3.59
C VAL A 113 -16.39 22.81 -2.38
N HIS A 114 -17.54 23.49 -2.54
CA HIS A 114 -18.20 24.20 -1.46
C HIS A 114 -19.37 23.38 -0.92
N VAL A 115 -19.32 23.04 0.36
CA VAL A 115 -20.40 22.33 1.06
C VAL A 115 -21.45 23.36 1.50
N PRO A 116 -22.76 23.11 1.32
CA PRO A 116 -23.80 24.03 1.76
C PRO A 116 -23.81 24.20 3.29
N PRO A 117 -24.17 25.38 3.81
CA PRO A 117 -24.09 25.71 5.24
C PRO A 117 -24.97 24.80 6.10
N GLU A 118 -26.08 24.32 5.55
CA GLU A 118 -27.00 23.39 6.21
C GLU A 118 -26.32 22.07 6.63
N GLN A 119 -25.29 21.63 5.90
CA GLN A 119 -24.60 20.36 6.12
C GLN A 119 -23.26 20.50 6.87
N GLU A 120 -22.90 21.72 7.30
CA GLU A 120 -21.63 21.97 7.98
C GLU A 120 -21.49 21.24 9.32
N ALA A 121 -22.59 21.02 10.03
CA ALA A 121 -22.58 20.27 11.29
C ALA A 121 -22.16 18.81 11.04
N LEU A 122 -22.81 18.14 10.08
CA LEU A 122 -22.49 16.77 9.65
C LEU A 122 -21.08 16.67 9.08
N MET A 123 -20.64 17.70 8.35
CA MET A 123 -19.28 17.80 7.84
C MET A 123 -18.26 17.75 8.98
N LYS A 124 -18.45 18.55 10.04
CA LYS A 124 -17.54 18.62 11.19
C LYS A 124 -17.48 17.31 11.96
N GLU A 125 -18.62 16.65 12.14
CA GLU A 125 -18.70 15.33 12.78
C GLU A 125 -17.94 14.27 11.97
N LYS A 126 -18.20 14.19 10.66
CA LYS A 126 -17.51 13.25 9.77
C LYS A 126 -16.03 13.54 9.62
N PHE A 127 -15.64 14.81 9.67
CA PHE A 127 -14.23 15.24 9.66
C PHE A 127 -13.51 14.76 10.91
N LYS A 128 -14.12 14.83 12.09
CA LYS A 128 -13.51 14.34 13.33
C LYS A 128 -13.17 12.85 13.25
N LEU A 129 -14.02 12.06 12.59
CA LEU A 129 -13.84 10.61 12.47
C LEU A 129 -12.80 10.22 11.40
N ASN A 130 -12.84 10.87 10.24
CA ASN A 130 -12.03 10.48 9.09
C ASN A 130 -10.78 11.34 8.86
N GLN A 131 -10.66 12.47 9.55
CA GLN A 131 -9.61 13.48 9.36
C GLN A 131 -9.58 14.11 7.95
N PHE A 132 -10.65 13.94 7.16
CA PHE A 132 -10.87 14.63 5.89
C PHE A 132 -12.36 14.94 5.68
N ASN A 133 -12.67 15.83 4.74
CA ASN A 133 -14.05 16.21 4.43
C ASN A 133 -14.74 15.13 3.60
N LEU A 134 -15.35 14.16 4.30
CA LEU A 134 -16.07 13.06 3.68
C LEU A 134 -17.25 13.55 2.83
N LEU A 135 -18.00 14.55 3.29
CA LEU A 135 -19.13 15.09 2.53
C LEU A 135 -18.70 15.68 1.19
N ALA A 136 -17.58 16.42 1.16
CA ALA A 136 -17.04 16.92 -0.09
C ALA A 136 -16.58 15.78 -1.00
N SER A 137 -15.95 14.73 -0.46
CA SER A 137 -15.53 13.56 -1.25
C SER A 137 -16.72 12.85 -1.88
N ASP A 138 -17.81 12.66 -1.13
CA ASP A 138 -19.02 12.00 -1.60
C ASP A 138 -19.71 12.77 -2.74
N MET A 139 -19.56 14.10 -2.78
CA MET A 139 -20.09 14.94 -3.85
C MET A 139 -19.27 14.89 -5.15
N ILE A 140 -17.99 14.51 -5.06
CA ILE A 140 -17.10 14.50 -6.22
C ILE A 140 -17.27 13.20 -7.01
N SER A 141 -17.23 13.29 -8.34
CA SER A 141 -17.30 12.13 -9.21
C SER A 141 -16.07 11.21 -9.02
N LEU A 142 -16.29 9.89 -9.02
CA LEU A 142 -15.22 8.89 -8.94
C LEU A 142 -14.24 9.02 -10.12
N ASN A 143 -14.78 9.31 -11.30
CA ASN A 143 -14.03 9.48 -12.55
C ASN A 143 -13.92 10.96 -12.92
N ARG A 144 -13.47 11.81 -11.99
CA ARG A 144 -13.30 13.25 -12.25
C ARG A 144 -12.10 13.53 -13.15
N SER A 145 -12.21 14.58 -13.95
CA SER A 145 -11.07 15.13 -14.68
C SER A 145 -10.14 15.95 -13.77
N LEU A 146 -8.86 16.01 -14.11
CA LEU A 146 -7.86 16.84 -13.45
C LEU A 146 -7.09 17.68 -14.48
N SER A 147 -6.66 18.87 -14.08
CA SER A 147 -5.72 19.67 -14.85
C SER A 147 -4.33 19.03 -14.83
N ASP A 148 -3.65 18.97 -15.96
CA ASP A 148 -2.26 18.57 -16.01
C ASP A 148 -1.36 19.72 -15.51
N VAL A 149 -0.52 19.44 -14.51
CA VAL A 149 0.40 20.41 -13.90
C VAL A 149 1.87 20.09 -14.18
N ARG A 150 2.11 19.07 -15.03
CA ARG A 150 3.47 18.68 -15.42
C ARG A 150 4.07 19.75 -16.33
N LEU A 151 5.37 19.98 -16.18
CA LEU A 151 6.13 20.88 -17.05
C LEU A 151 6.31 20.20 -18.42
N GLU A 152 6.10 20.96 -19.51
CA GLU A 152 6.48 20.51 -20.85
C GLU A 152 8.01 20.43 -20.93
N GLY A 153 8.52 19.30 -21.44
CA GLY A 153 9.95 19.00 -21.55
C GLY A 153 10.53 19.27 -22.93
#